data_AF-A0A7R9UJ56-F1
#
_entry.id   AF-A0A7R9UJ56-F1
#
_cell.length_a   1.000
_cell.length_b   1.000
_cell.length_c   1.000
_cell.angle_alpha   90.00
_cell.angle_beta   90.00
_cell.angle_gamma   90.00
#
_symmetry.space_group_name_H-M   'P 1'
#
loop_
_entity.id
_entity.type
_entity.pdbx_description
1 polymer ?
#
loop_
_entity_poly.entity_id
_entity_poly.type
_entity_poly.pdbx_seq_one_letter_code
_entity_poly.pdbx_strand_id
1 'polypeptide(L)'
;PPSVRVDEWMLVTGRTETPAALSSATTLAAALSDFWAQVCTTADSPFAERALVFPLLEADARAFARLMAHINSCSEVCETLGSSVFVAPRHPGGTNGNEPPAPYPMLLLKTLKGSGDEPSDEDDEDDMPGYYDELWPDDKESIAERAICNPPAQEAVVLQITRKWVEAVICHMGVCPFSHSADRAGLPQGGVSYPITRAKTADEVYLEFWHQVTLLDTTDERQLSTVLLITPDFMLRSAAGFDQFADTLTEALCLLGVEARQQLVFFHPEFTFRDGKDRAGADGTANYARRSPWPMINLLRTPQVRAAQKGLPTGSVYEVNERNMASVGLDTLDWMLRAQDWSRLYRRADFIEHARPPN
;
A
#
# COMPACT_ATOMS: atom_id res chain seq x y z
N PRO A 1 26.78 -20.24 16.59
CA PRO A 1 25.73 -19.98 15.57
C PRO A 1 24.69 -19.02 16.17
N PRO A 2 23.94 -18.25 15.36
CA PRO A 2 22.93 -17.34 15.88
C PRO A 2 21.91 -17.99 16.81
N SER A 3 21.44 -19.20 16.49
CA SER A 3 20.51 -19.99 17.31
C SER A 3 20.99 -20.16 18.75
N VAL A 4 22.21 -20.68 18.96
CA VAL A 4 22.75 -20.92 20.31
C VAL A 4 22.79 -19.66 21.17
N ARG A 5 23.20 -18.52 20.59
CA ARG A 5 23.25 -17.25 21.34
C ARG A 5 21.86 -16.73 21.71
N VAL A 6 20.87 -16.99 20.86
CA VAL A 6 19.46 -16.65 21.11
C VAL A 6 18.90 -17.56 22.20
N ASP A 7 19.14 -18.87 22.13
CA ASP A 7 18.68 -19.85 23.12
C ASP A 7 19.26 -19.54 24.51
N GLU A 8 20.55 -19.20 24.60
CA GLU A 8 21.19 -18.77 25.85
C GLU A 8 20.54 -17.50 26.42
N TRP A 9 20.25 -16.50 25.57
CA TRP A 9 19.61 -15.27 26.00
C TRP A 9 18.15 -15.49 26.43
N MET A 10 17.40 -16.33 25.71
CA MET A 10 16.03 -16.72 26.06
C MET A 10 16.01 -17.44 27.42
N LEU A 11 16.98 -18.32 27.69
CA LEU A 11 17.13 -18.99 28.98
C LEU A 11 17.32 -17.99 30.13
N VAL A 12 18.26 -17.06 29.98
CA VAL A 12 18.56 -16.05 31.02
C VAL A 12 17.38 -15.11 31.26
N THR A 13 16.55 -14.88 30.25
CA THR A 13 15.39 -13.99 30.34
C THR A 13 14.07 -14.71 30.63
N GLY A 14 14.09 -16.02 30.89
CA GLY A 14 12.90 -16.81 31.27
C GLY A 14 11.94 -17.10 30.11
N ARG A 15 12.43 -17.13 28.87
CA ARG A 15 11.67 -17.30 27.62
C ARG A 15 11.96 -18.63 26.92
N THR A 16 12.21 -19.69 27.67
CA THR A 16 12.59 -21.00 27.11
C THR A 16 11.50 -21.65 26.26
N GLU A 17 10.24 -21.26 26.47
CA GLU A 17 9.08 -21.78 25.73
C GLU A 17 8.67 -20.88 24.56
N THR A 18 9.32 -19.71 24.40
CA THR A 18 8.99 -18.71 23.37
C THR A 18 9.61 -19.12 22.03
N PRO A 19 8.81 -19.42 20.99
CA PRO A 19 9.36 -19.79 19.68
C PRO A 19 10.15 -18.62 19.08
N ALA A 20 11.37 -18.89 18.62
CA ALA A 20 12.24 -17.91 17.98
C ALA A 20 12.38 -18.19 16.48
N ALA A 21 11.95 -17.23 15.65
CA ALA A 21 12.18 -17.21 14.21
C ALA A 21 13.46 -16.42 13.91
N LEU A 22 14.42 -17.06 13.24
CA LEU A 22 15.62 -16.40 12.75
C LEU A 22 15.37 -15.86 11.33
N SER A 23 15.29 -14.54 11.22
CA SER A 23 15.15 -13.85 9.94
C SER A 23 16.47 -13.89 9.15
N SER A 24 16.34 -13.98 7.82
CA SER A 24 17.46 -13.83 6.88
C SER A 24 17.58 -12.41 6.32
N ALA A 25 16.75 -11.48 6.78
CA ALA A 25 16.71 -10.11 6.31
C ALA A 25 18.03 -9.38 6.55
N THR A 26 18.54 -8.75 5.50
CA THR A 26 19.71 -7.87 5.53
C THR A 26 19.34 -6.40 5.43
N THR A 27 18.09 -6.08 5.07
CA THR A 27 17.56 -4.72 4.92
C THR A 27 16.34 -4.49 5.81
N LEU A 28 16.03 -3.23 6.12
CA LEU A 28 14.83 -2.88 6.90
C LEU A 28 13.53 -3.28 6.19
N ALA A 29 13.48 -3.19 4.85
CA ALA A 29 12.32 -3.61 4.07
C ALA A 29 12.07 -5.12 4.17
N ALA A 30 13.14 -5.93 4.05
CA ALA A 30 13.04 -7.37 4.24
C ALA A 30 12.67 -7.72 5.69
N ALA A 31 13.19 -6.97 6.67
CA ALA A 31 12.84 -7.16 8.07
C ALA A 31 11.35 -6.88 8.34
N LEU A 32 10.75 -5.89 7.66
CA LEU A 32 9.32 -5.63 7.74
C LEU A 32 8.49 -6.71 7.07
N SER A 33 8.92 -7.23 5.93
CA SER A 33 8.28 -8.38 5.29
C SER A 33 8.21 -9.57 6.26
N ASP A 34 9.32 -9.90 6.91
CA ASP A 34 9.38 -10.99 7.90
C ASP A 34 8.53 -10.68 9.14
N PHE A 35 8.52 -9.43 9.60
CA PHE A 35 7.71 -8.98 10.72
C PHE A 35 6.21 -9.14 10.46
N TRP A 36 5.70 -8.66 9.33
CA TRP A 36 4.29 -8.79 8.98
C TRP A 36 3.88 -10.24 8.78
N ALA A 37 4.78 -11.10 8.27
CA ALA A 37 4.53 -12.53 8.21
C ALA A 37 4.36 -13.13 9.62
N GLN A 38 5.13 -12.66 10.61
CA GLN A 38 4.91 -13.06 12.00
C GLN A 38 3.60 -12.49 12.56
N VAL A 39 3.24 -11.23 12.30
CA VAL A 39 1.97 -10.64 12.76
C VAL A 39 0.78 -11.44 12.26
N CYS A 40 0.70 -11.68 10.95
CA CYS A 40 -0.40 -12.42 10.33
C CYS A 40 -0.50 -13.88 10.85
N THR A 41 0.63 -14.53 11.14
CA THR A 41 0.60 -15.92 11.68
C THR A 41 0.39 -15.99 13.18
N THR A 42 0.61 -14.91 13.92
CA THR A 42 0.48 -14.90 15.39
C THR A 42 -0.94 -14.55 15.82
N ALA A 43 -1.70 -13.84 14.97
CA ALA A 43 -3.11 -13.51 15.20
C ALA A 43 -3.97 -14.72 15.62
N ASP A 44 -3.66 -15.91 15.09
CA ASP A 44 -4.43 -17.13 15.32
C ASP A 44 -4.16 -17.82 16.68
N SER A 45 -3.18 -17.33 17.47
CA SER A 45 -2.75 -17.97 18.71
C SER A 45 -2.87 -17.01 19.91
N PRO A 46 -3.90 -17.15 20.75
CA PRO A 46 -4.08 -16.28 21.92
C PRO A 46 -3.00 -16.55 22.98
N PHE A 47 -2.51 -15.49 23.63
CA PHE A 47 -1.47 -15.52 24.66
C PHE A 47 -0.11 -16.09 24.23
N ALA A 48 0.17 -16.12 22.92
CA ALA A 48 1.45 -16.53 22.39
C ALA A 48 2.46 -15.38 22.48
N GLU A 49 3.64 -15.66 23.06
CA GLU A 49 4.84 -14.86 22.84
C GLU A 49 5.67 -15.51 21.73
N ARG A 50 6.16 -14.73 20.77
CA ARG A 50 7.10 -15.18 19.72
C ARG A 50 8.22 -14.17 19.57
N ALA A 51 9.42 -14.66 19.25
CA ALA A 51 10.57 -13.81 19.01
C ALA A 51 10.94 -13.84 17.52
N LEU A 52 11.02 -12.67 16.90
CA LEU A 52 11.61 -12.51 15.57
C LEU A 52 13.00 -11.89 15.74
N VAL A 53 14.03 -12.62 15.35
CA VAL A 53 15.43 -12.23 15.54
C VAL A 53 16.06 -11.94 14.20
N PHE A 54 16.90 -10.90 14.12
CA PHE A 54 17.56 -10.44 12.89
C PHE A 54 19.09 -10.53 12.98
N PRO A 55 19.69 -11.72 12.82
CA PRO A 55 21.14 -11.88 12.96
C PRO A 55 21.97 -11.20 11.87
N LEU A 56 21.38 -11.00 10.68
CA LEU A 56 22.05 -10.49 9.48
C LEU A 56 21.68 -9.03 9.16
N LEU A 57 20.82 -8.41 9.96
CA LEU A 57 20.34 -7.07 9.69
C LEU A 57 21.44 -6.05 10.02
N GLU A 58 21.93 -5.37 8.99
CA GLU A 58 22.90 -4.28 9.11
C GLU A 58 22.21 -2.97 9.54
N ALA A 59 21.56 -3.00 10.69
CA ALA A 59 20.88 -1.83 11.27
C ALA A 59 21.58 -1.40 12.56
N ASP A 60 22.03 -0.15 12.60
CA ASP A 60 22.42 0.47 13.86
C ASP A 60 21.18 0.74 14.75
N ALA A 61 21.41 1.14 16.00
CA ALA A 61 20.33 1.43 16.93
C ALA A 61 19.34 2.50 16.42
N ARG A 62 19.81 3.44 15.58
CA ARG A 62 18.96 4.50 15.00
C ARG A 62 18.09 3.96 13.88
N ALA A 63 18.63 3.13 13.00
CA ALA A 63 17.89 2.43 11.96
C ALA A 63 16.82 1.52 12.56
N PHE A 64 17.16 0.77 13.63
CA PHE A 64 16.21 -0.06 14.35
C PHE A 64 15.14 0.77 15.09
N ALA A 65 15.49 1.94 15.63
CA ALA A 65 14.51 2.85 16.20
C ALA A 65 13.54 3.41 15.15
N ARG A 66 14.00 3.69 13.92
CA ARG A 66 13.12 4.11 12.81
C ARG A 66 12.17 3.01 12.35
N LEU A 67 12.63 1.75 12.34
CA LEU A 67 11.77 0.57 12.16
C LEU A 67 10.64 0.57 13.20
N MET A 68 10.98 0.74 14.48
CA MET A 68 9.97 0.77 15.55
C MET A 68 9.03 1.98 15.47
N ALA A 69 9.53 3.15 15.08
CA ALA A 69 8.69 4.32 14.86
C ALA A 69 7.63 4.06 13.78
N HIS A 70 8.02 3.39 12.68
CA HIS A 70 7.06 2.97 11.67
C HIS A 70 6.06 1.93 12.21
N ILE A 71 6.52 0.89 12.91
CA ILE A 71 5.63 -0.14 13.49
C ILE A 71 4.55 0.49 14.40
N ASN A 72 4.92 1.52 15.15
CA ASN A 72 3.98 2.25 16.00
C ASN A 72 3.03 3.15 15.19
N SER A 73 3.50 3.79 14.11
CA SER A 73 2.63 4.60 13.25
C SER A 73 1.57 3.73 12.54
N CYS A 74 1.97 2.57 12.02
CA CYS A 74 1.05 1.71 11.28
C CYS A 74 0.03 0.98 12.18
N SER A 75 0.25 0.87 13.50
CA SER A 75 -0.69 0.15 14.37
C SER A 75 -2.08 0.78 14.43
N GLU A 76 -2.23 2.07 14.12
CA GLU A 76 -3.54 2.75 14.13
C GLU A 76 -4.46 2.34 12.98
N VAL A 77 -3.88 1.87 11.87
CA VAL A 77 -4.65 1.44 10.67
C VAL A 77 -4.76 -0.08 10.56
N CYS A 78 -4.23 -0.83 11.53
CA CYS A 78 -4.18 -2.28 11.51
C CYS A 78 -5.27 -2.88 12.41
N GLU A 79 -5.81 -4.01 11.99
CA GLU A 79 -6.83 -4.72 12.77
C GLU A 79 -6.16 -5.56 13.86
N THR A 80 -5.04 -6.22 13.50
CA THR A 80 -4.33 -7.13 14.41
C THR A 80 -3.22 -6.42 15.18
N LEU A 81 -2.32 -5.74 14.47
CA LEU A 81 -1.28 -4.93 15.09
C LEU A 81 -1.92 -3.72 15.79
N GLY A 82 -1.64 -3.52 17.08
CA GLY A 82 -2.23 -2.42 17.87
C GLY A 82 -3.43 -2.84 18.71
N SER A 83 -4.26 -3.77 18.23
CA SER A 83 -5.41 -4.30 18.99
C SER A 83 -5.06 -5.58 19.76
N SER A 84 -4.42 -6.54 19.09
CA SER A 84 -4.20 -7.89 19.62
C SER A 84 -2.73 -8.26 19.72
N VAL A 85 -1.83 -7.64 18.94
CA VAL A 85 -0.39 -7.93 18.97
C VAL A 85 0.39 -6.71 19.49
N PHE A 86 1.16 -6.94 20.56
CA PHE A 86 2.12 -5.98 21.11
C PHE A 86 3.53 -6.34 20.69
N VAL A 87 4.30 -5.32 20.29
CA VAL A 87 5.68 -5.48 19.81
C VAL A 87 6.64 -4.83 20.79
N ALA A 88 7.57 -5.61 21.34
CA ALA A 88 8.61 -5.12 22.23
C ALA A 88 10.01 -5.30 21.58
N PRO A 89 10.72 -4.20 21.26
CA PRO A 89 12.04 -4.29 20.66
C PRO A 89 13.10 -4.73 21.68
N ARG A 90 14.12 -5.47 21.21
CA ARG A 90 15.40 -5.62 21.89
C ARG A 90 16.53 -5.40 20.90
N HIS A 91 17.58 -4.73 21.35
CA HIS A 91 18.73 -4.39 20.52
C HIS A 91 20.03 -4.60 21.32
N PRO A 92 21.13 -5.04 20.71
CA PRO A 92 22.40 -5.27 21.41
C PRO A 92 22.97 -4.03 22.08
N GLY A 93 22.72 -2.85 21.49
CA GLY A 93 23.10 -1.56 22.04
C GLY A 93 22.05 -0.90 22.95
N GLY A 94 20.95 -1.58 23.29
CA GLY A 94 19.86 -1.02 24.09
C GLY A 94 19.84 -1.55 25.53
N THR A 95 19.30 -0.74 26.44
CA THR A 95 19.02 -1.13 27.83
C THR A 95 17.53 -1.40 28.01
N ASN A 96 17.14 -2.63 28.38
CA ASN A 96 15.74 -3.03 28.55
C ASN A 96 15.48 -3.41 30.01
N GLY A 97 15.47 -2.40 30.88
CA GLY A 97 15.35 -2.60 32.34
C GLY A 97 16.48 -3.46 32.88
N ASN A 98 16.13 -4.55 33.57
CA ASN A 98 17.09 -5.51 34.14
C ASN A 98 17.45 -6.66 33.19
N GLU A 99 16.92 -6.68 31.97
CA GLU A 99 17.25 -7.73 31.00
C GLU A 99 18.67 -7.51 30.43
N PRO A 100 19.47 -8.58 30.28
CA PRO A 100 20.75 -8.48 29.58
C PRO A 100 20.54 -8.02 28.12
N PRO A 101 21.52 -7.32 27.52
CA PRO A 101 21.44 -6.93 26.12
C PRO A 101 21.19 -8.13 25.21
N ALA A 102 20.30 -7.95 24.24
CA ALA A 102 19.99 -8.98 23.26
C ALA A 102 21.22 -9.27 22.37
N PRO A 103 21.46 -10.53 21.96
CA PRO A 103 22.61 -10.89 21.12
C PRO A 103 22.53 -10.30 19.71
N TYR A 104 21.31 -10.02 19.23
CA TYR A 104 20.98 -9.44 17.92
C TYR A 104 19.76 -8.52 18.06
N PRO A 105 19.51 -7.62 17.08
CA PRO A 105 18.22 -6.94 16.99
C PRO A 105 17.09 -7.97 16.92
N MET A 106 16.03 -7.77 17.70
CA MET A 106 14.89 -8.68 17.75
C MET A 106 13.61 -7.95 18.16
N LEU A 107 12.47 -8.52 17.76
CA LEU A 107 11.14 -8.08 18.13
C LEU A 107 10.46 -9.23 18.89
N LEU A 108 9.97 -8.94 20.09
CA LEU A 108 9.11 -9.86 20.83
C LEU A 108 7.66 -9.48 20.51
N LEU A 109 6.94 -10.39 19.88
CA LEU A 109 5.52 -10.24 19.57
C LEU A 109 4.71 -10.98 20.64
N LYS A 110 3.73 -10.30 21.22
CA LYS A 110 2.85 -10.85 22.26
C LYS A 110 1.40 -10.65 21.88
N THR A 111 0.61 -11.72 21.86
CA THR A 111 -0.84 -11.59 21.69
C THR A 111 -1.55 -11.39 23.03
N LEU A 112 -2.45 -10.40 23.10
CA LEU A 112 -3.46 -10.30 24.16
C LEU A 112 -4.75 -11.02 23.72
N LYS A 113 -5.57 -11.41 24.69
CA LYS A 113 -6.85 -12.14 24.53
C LYS A 113 -7.65 -11.64 23.31
N GLY A 114 -8.19 -12.58 22.53
CA GLY A 114 -9.22 -12.26 21.52
C GLY A 114 -10.44 -11.62 22.18
N SER A 115 -11.10 -10.70 21.48
CA SER A 115 -12.35 -10.07 21.88
C SER A 115 -13.37 -11.14 22.30
N GLY A 116 -13.51 -11.34 23.60
CA GLY A 116 -14.45 -12.23 24.23
C GLY A 116 -14.69 -11.65 25.60
N ASP A 117 -15.92 -11.23 25.84
CA ASP A 117 -16.43 -10.45 26.98
C ASP A 117 -16.28 -8.92 26.81
N GLU A 118 -16.99 -8.34 25.84
CA GLU A 118 -17.70 -7.09 26.18
C GLU A 118 -18.81 -7.49 27.16
N PRO A 119 -18.92 -6.87 28.34
CA PRO A 119 -20.17 -6.91 29.08
C PRO A 119 -21.26 -6.37 28.13
N SER A 120 -22.36 -7.09 28.01
CA SER A 120 -23.59 -6.50 27.49
C SER A 120 -23.96 -5.38 28.46
N ASP A 121 -23.63 -4.14 28.10
CA ASP A 121 -24.26 -2.97 28.69
C ASP A 121 -25.70 -2.93 28.15
N GLU A 122 -26.54 -3.79 28.73
CA GLU A 122 -27.95 -3.49 28.91
C GLU A 122 -28.02 -2.33 29.91
N ASP A 123 -28.86 -1.35 29.57
CA ASP A 123 -29.29 -0.21 30.38
C ASP A 123 -28.42 1.07 30.30
N ASP A 124 -28.80 1.97 29.38
CA ASP A 124 -29.17 3.35 29.73
C ASP A 124 -29.88 4.00 28.52
N GLU A 125 -31.19 3.72 28.40
CA GLU A 125 -32.11 4.58 27.65
C GLU A 125 -32.34 5.86 28.45
N ASP A 126 -31.55 6.91 28.18
CA ASP A 126 -31.88 8.27 28.60
C ASP A 126 -32.27 9.13 27.40
N ASP A 127 -33.58 9.36 27.31
CA ASP A 127 -34.29 10.30 26.45
C ASP A 127 -33.63 11.69 26.45
N MET A 128 -33.10 12.11 25.31
CA MET A 128 -32.86 13.53 25.01
C MET A 128 -33.66 13.96 23.77
N PRO A 129 -34.72 14.78 23.94
CA PRO A 129 -35.58 15.18 22.84
C PRO A 129 -34.92 16.24 21.95
N GLY A 130 -34.90 15.91 20.64
CA GLY A 130 -34.82 16.76 19.45
C GLY A 130 -34.50 18.24 19.61
N TYR A 131 -33.27 18.60 19.26
CA TYR A 131 -32.96 19.93 18.76
C TYR A 131 -31.68 19.89 17.92
N TYR A 132 -31.79 19.55 16.63
CA TYR A 132 -30.99 20.02 15.49
C TYR A 132 -31.57 19.38 14.24
N ASP A 133 -32.83 19.74 13.94
CA ASP A 133 -33.34 19.69 12.58
C ASP A 133 -33.24 21.12 12.03
N GLU A 134 -32.98 21.25 10.74
CA GLU A 134 -32.83 22.51 9.98
C GLU A 134 -31.47 23.23 10.08
N LEU A 135 -30.48 22.76 9.29
CA LEU A 135 -29.62 23.61 8.42
C LEU A 135 -28.55 22.76 7.72
N TRP A 136 -28.97 21.86 6.84
CA TRP A 136 -28.21 21.56 5.63
C TRP A 136 -29.19 21.28 4.50
N PRO A 137 -29.14 22.04 3.38
CA PRO A 137 -29.93 21.74 2.20
C PRO A 137 -29.61 20.33 1.71
N ASP A 138 -30.65 19.61 1.30
CA ASP A 138 -30.60 18.28 0.69
C ASP A 138 -29.55 18.16 -0.42
N ASP A 139 -28.36 17.66 -0.08
CA ASP A 139 -27.45 17.01 -1.03
C ASP A 139 -27.76 15.50 -1.15
N LYS A 140 -29.00 15.10 -0.90
CA LYS A 140 -29.49 13.72 -1.10
C LYS A 140 -29.75 13.37 -2.57
N GLU A 141 -29.54 14.31 -3.50
CA GLU A 141 -29.58 14.06 -4.94
C GLU A 141 -28.20 14.25 -5.59
N SER A 142 -27.34 13.22 -5.51
CA SER A 142 -26.47 12.76 -6.62
C SER A 142 -25.51 11.60 -6.25
N ILE A 143 -25.50 11.14 -4.99
CA ILE A 143 -24.72 9.96 -4.54
C ILE A 143 -25.46 8.63 -4.83
N ALA A 144 -26.63 8.69 -5.48
CA ALA A 144 -27.31 7.51 -6.01
C ALA A 144 -26.50 6.88 -7.17
N GLU A 145 -25.54 6.05 -6.76
CA GLU A 145 -25.00 4.86 -7.40
C GLU A 145 -24.06 5.05 -8.60
N ARG A 146 -22.85 5.55 -8.30
CA ARG A 146 -21.63 5.02 -8.93
C ARG A 146 -21.37 3.60 -8.43
N ALA A 147 -22.13 2.62 -8.92
CA ALA A 147 -21.96 1.23 -8.52
C ALA A 147 -20.55 0.73 -8.89
N ILE A 148 -19.67 0.63 -7.89
CA ILE A 148 -18.35 0.00 -8.03
C ILE A 148 -18.56 -1.47 -8.35
N CYS A 149 -17.95 -1.94 -9.43
CA CYS A 149 -17.99 -3.34 -9.83
C CYS A 149 -17.42 -4.21 -8.71
N ASN A 150 -18.14 -5.27 -8.35
CA ASN A 150 -17.57 -6.28 -7.48
C ASN A 150 -16.39 -6.98 -8.19
N PRO A 151 -15.31 -7.27 -7.47
CA PRO A 151 -14.17 -7.95 -8.06
C PRO A 151 -14.55 -9.38 -8.46
N PRO A 152 -14.18 -9.83 -9.68
CA PRO A 152 -14.33 -11.22 -10.07
C PRO A 152 -13.63 -12.13 -9.07
N ALA A 153 -14.19 -13.30 -8.76
CA ALA A 153 -13.55 -14.27 -7.86
C ALA A 153 -12.23 -14.82 -8.43
N GLN A 154 -12.14 -14.96 -9.76
CA GLN A 154 -10.96 -15.49 -10.44
C GLN A 154 -9.91 -14.40 -10.66
N GLU A 155 -8.70 -14.60 -10.13
CA GLU A 155 -7.58 -13.67 -10.27
C GLU A 155 -7.16 -13.48 -11.73
N ALA A 156 -7.28 -14.50 -12.57
CA ALA A 156 -7.01 -14.39 -14.01
C ALA A 156 -7.89 -13.33 -14.69
N VAL A 157 -9.15 -13.19 -14.25
CA VAL A 157 -10.07 -12.18 -14.78
C VAL A 157 -9.71 -10.79 -14.26
N VAL A 158 -9.39 -10.68 -12.96
CA VAL A 158 -8.86 -9.44 -12.35
C VAL A 158 -7.62 -8.96 -13.10
N LEU A 159 -6.66 -9.85 -13.36
CA LEU A 159 -5.44 -9.56 -14.09
C LEU A 159 -5.72 -9.10 -15.52
N GLN A 160 -6.62 -9.79 -16.23
CA GLN A 160 -6.99 -9.44 -17.60
C GLN A 160 -7.59 -8.04 -17.69
N ILE A 161 -8.50 -7.70 -16.76
CA ILE A 161 -9.12 -6.37 -16.67
C ILE A 161 -8.07 -5.31 -16.36
N THR A 162 -7.22 -5.54 -15.35
CA THR A 162 -6.17 -4.60 -14.96
C THR A 162 -5.20 -4.34 -16.10
N ARG A 163 -4.76 -5.37 -16.82
CA ARG A 163 -3.85 -5.21 -17.96
C ARG A 163 -4.48 -4.43 -19.12
N LYS A 164 -5.77 -4.66 -19.40
CA LYS A 164 -6.51 -3.86 -20.39
C LYS A 164 -6.59 -2.39 -19.98
N TRP A 165 -6.82 -2.12 -18.70
CA TRP A 165 -6.82 -0.76 -18.15
C TRP A 165 -5.43 -0.11 -18.23
N VAL A 166 -4.36 -0.83 -17.87
CA VAL A 166 -2.99 -0.30 -17.98
C VAL A 166 -2.65 0.01 -19.44
N GLU A 167 -2.95 -0.89 -20.37
CA GLU A 167 -2.67 -0.66 -21.79
C GLU A 167 -3.42 0.56 -22.32
N ALA A 168 -4.72 0.68 -22.00
CA ALA A 168 -5.57 1.72 -22.56
C ALA A 168 -5.40 3.08 -21.86
N VAL A 169 -5.41 3.10 -20.53
CA VAL A 169 -5.42 4.34 -19.73
C VAL A 169 -4.01 4.77 -19.37
N ILE A 170 -3.14 3.85 -18.95
CA ILE A 170 -1.79 4.23 -18.51
C ILE A 170 -0.86 4.47 -19.69
N CYS A 171 -0.88 3.57 -20.68
CA CYS A 171 0.04 3.62 -21.82
C CYS A 171 -0.55 4.43 -22.98
N HIS A 172 -1.70 4.03 -23.53
CA HIS A 172 -2.25 4.68 -24.73
C HIS A 172 -2.71 6.14 -24.50
N MET A 173 -3.34 6.44 -23.37
CA MET A 173 -3.68 7.83 -23.00
C MET A 173 -2.49 8.63 -22.45
N GLY A 174 -1.32 8.00 -22.29
CA GLY A 174 -0.11 8.68 -21.84
C GLY A 174 -0.17 9.21 -20.40
N VAL A 175 -1.00 8.63 -19.53
CA VAL A 175 -1.12 9.05 -18.12
C VAL A 175 0.22 8.97 -17.39
N CYS A 176 1.00 7.96 -17.73
CA CYS A 176 2.35 7.76 -17.23
C CYS A 176 3.33 7.84 -18.40
N PRO A 177 4.16 8.90 -18.51
CA PRO A 177 5.01 9.11 -19.68
C PRO A 177 6.16 8.11 -19.82
N PHE A 178 6.34 7.22 -18.84
CA PHE A 178 7.39 6.20 -18.80
C PHE A 178 6.83 4.77 -18.80
N SER A 179 5.52 4.60 -19.03
CA SER A 179 4.92 3.31 -19.33
C SER A 179 4.85 3.13 -20.85
N HIS A 180 5.43 2.05 -21.38
CA HIS A 180 5.48 1.81 -22.82
C HIS A 180 4.44 0.79 -23.29
N SER A 181 4.09 -0.16 -22.44
CA SER A 181 3.02 -1.14 -22.63
C SER A 181 2.65 -1.71 -21.26
N ALA A 182 1.60 -2.52 -21.19
CA ALA A 182 1.27 -3.29 -20.00
C ALA A 182 2.41 -4.21 -19.52
N ASP A 183 3.42 -4.51 -20.35
CA ASP A 183 4.53 -5.39 -19.95
C ASP A 183 5.84 -4.66 -19.69
N ARG A 184 5.96 -3.40 -20.11
CA ARG A 184 7.25 -2.67 -20.13
C ARG A 184 7.09 -1.23 -19.65
N ALA A 185 7.90 -0.86 -18.66
CA ALA A 185 7.95 0.50 -18.11
C ALA A 185 9.38 0.89 -17.71
N GLY A 186 9.55 2.17 -17.36
CA GLY A 186 10.78 2.72 -16.80
C GLY A 186 11.84 3.11 -17.83
N LEU A 187 12.89 3.78 -17.33
CA LEU A 187 14.05 4.21 -18.11
C LEU A 187 15.34 3.90 -17.32
N PRO A 188 16.14 2.89 -17.72
CA PRO A 188 15.94 1.99 -18.86
C PRO A 188 14.71 1.08 -18.69
N GLN A 189 14.17 0.58 -19.79
CA GLN A 189 12.97 -0.26 -19.76
C GLN A 189 13.20 -1.59 -19.04
N GLY A 190 12.28 -1.95 -18.15
CA GLY A 190 12.16 -3.26 -17.50
C GLY A 190 10.74 -3.82 -17.57
N GLY A 191 10.53 -4.99 -16.95
CA GLY A 191 9.21 -5.62 -16.86
C GLY A 191 8.27 -4.93 -15.86
N VAL A 192 6.97 -5.15 -16.04
CA VAL A 192 5.92 -4.78 -15.07
C VAL A 192 5.36 -6.05 -14.43
N SER A 193 5.35 -6.12 -13.10
CA SER A 193 4.72 -7.22 -12.35
C SER A 193 3.34 -6.82 -11.83
N TYR A 194 2.43 -7.79 -11.76
CA TYR A 194 1.04 -7.62 -11.32
C TYR A 194 0.66 -8.63 -10.23
N PRO A 195 1.27 -8.59 -9.04
CA PRO A 195 0.84 -9.43 -7.94
C PRO A 195 -0.61 -9.06 -7.55
N ILE A 196 -1.43 -10.09 -7.35
CA ILE A 196 -2.81 -9.96 -6.88
C ILE A 196 -2.86 -10.57 -5.48
N THR A 197 -3.41 -9.83 -4.53
CA THR A 197 -3.68 -10.36 -3.19
C THR A 197 -5.15 -10.18 -2.83
N ARG A 198 -5.73 -11.21 -2.21
CA ARG A 198 -7.09 -11.20 -1.67
C ARG A 198 -7.16 -10.74 -0.22
N ALA A 199 -6.08 -10.11 0.25
CA ALA A 199 -6.01 -9.46 1.54
C ALA A 199 -7.22 -8.53 1.75
N LYS A 200 -7.80 -8.60 2.95
CA LYS A 200 -8.93 -7.77 3.37
C LYS A 200 -8.57 -6.83 4.51
N THR A 201 -7.49 -7.10 5.21
CA THR A 201 -7.00 -6.31 6.33
C THR A 201 -5.73 -5.56 5.95
N ALA A 202 -5.44 -4.47 6.67
CA ALA A 202 -4.21 -3.70 6.46
C ALA A 202 -2.96 -4.55 6.75
N ASP A 203 -2.99 -5.40 7.78
CA ASP A 203 -1.89 -6.28 8.17
C ASP A 203 -1.46 -7.20 7.00
N GLU A 204 -2.43 -7.81 6.32
CA GLU A 204 -2.20 -8.67 5.16
C GLU A 204 -1.68 -7.90 3.93
N VAL A 205 -2.19 -6.69 3.70
CA VAL A 205 -1.69 -5.83 2.61
C VAL A 205 -0.26 -5.36 2.90
N TYR A 206 0.06 -5.05 4.16
CA TYR A 206 1.42 -4.69 4.57
C TYR A 206 2.42 -5.82 4.33
N LEU A 207 2.04 -7.06 4.64
CA LEU A 207 2.86 -8.24 4.34
C LEU A 207 3.22 -8.29 2.85
N GLU A 208 2.19 -8.26 2.00
CA GLU A 208 2.40 -8.34 0.56
C GLU A 208 3.17 -7.13 0.03
N PHE A 209 2.87 -5.93 0.52
CA PHE A 209 3.55 -4.70 0.15
C PHE A 209 5.06 -4.78 0.42
N TRP A 210 5.48 -5.15 1.63
CA TRP A 210 6.91 -5.22 1.98
C TRP A 210 7.65 -6.35 1.26
N HIS A 211 6.95 -7.43 0.93
CA HIS A 211 7.47 -8.46 0.03
C HIS A 211 7.75 -7.87 -1.36
N GLN A 212 6.82 -7.09 -1.92
CA GLN A 212 7.00 -6.44 -3.23
C GLN A 212 8.08 -5.36 -3.23
N VAL A 213 8.20 -4.57 -2.16
CA VAL A 213 9.32 -3.62 -1.98
C VAL A 213 10.66 -4.37 -2.04
N THR A 214 10.77 -5.47 -1.31
CA THR A 214 12.00 -6.28 -1.25
C THR A 214 12.32 -6.94 -2.60
N LEU A 215 11.30 -7.46 -3.29
CA LEU A 215 11.44 -8.03 -4.63
C LEU A 215 11.96 -6.99 -5.63
N LEU A 216 11.36 -5.80 -5.66
CA LEU A 216 11.79 -4.74 -6.56
C LEU A 216 13.20 -4.25 -6.23
N ASP A 217 13.58 -4.18 -4.96
CA ASP A 217 14.93 -3.79 -4.55
C ASP A 217 16.02 -4.79 -4.98
N THR A 218 15.70 -6.08 -4.97
CA THR A 218 16.69 -7.16 -5.20
C THR A 218 16.72 -7.65 -6.64
N THR A 219 15.75 -7.27 -7.47
CA THR A 219 15.71 -7.60 -8.89
C THR A 219 16.39 -6.51 -9.72
N ASP A 220 17.07 -6.87 -10.82
CA ASP A 220 17.66 -5.90 -11.75
C ASP A 220 16.58 -5.03 -12.43
N GLU A 221 16.86 -3.74 -12.62
CA GLU A 221 15.89 -2.77 -13.14
C GLU A 221 15.44 -3.05 -14.59
N ARG A 222 16.24 -3.77 -15.38
CA ARG A 222 15.89 -4.17 -16.76
C ARG A 222 15.07 -5.46 -16.79
N GLN A 223 15.10 -6.24 -15.72
CA GLN A 223 14.22 -7.39 -15.52
C GLN A 223 12.88 -6.93 -14.96
N LEU A 224 12.89 -6.12 -13.90
CA LEU A 224 11.69 -5.62 -13.23
C LEU A 224 11.83 -4.12 -12.91
N SER A 225 11.00 -3.31 -13.55
CA SER A 225 10.98 -1.86 -13.38
C SER A 225 9.89 -1.39 -12.41
N THR A 226 8.73 -2.03 -12.48
CA THR A 226 7.52 -1.60 -11.76
C THR A 226 6.79 -2.80 -11.19
N VAL A 227 6.22 -2.64 -9.99
CA VAL A 227 5.25 -3.58 -9.43
C VAL A 227 3.93 -2.84 -9.22
N LEU A 228 2.86 -3.32 -9.85
CA LEU A 228 1.50 -2.86 -9.57
C LEU A 228 0.79 -3.91 -8.71
N LEU A 229 0.82 -3.72 -7.39
CA LEU A 229 0.13 -4.57 -6.43
C LEU A 229 -1.37 -4.30 -6.48
N ILE A 230 -2.15 -5.33 -6.81
CA ILE A 230 -3.60 -5.25 -6.99
C ILE A 230 -4.29 -5.84 -5.74
N THR A 231 -5.11 -5.04 -5.07
CA THR A 231 -5.80 -5.41 -3.83
C THR A 231 -7.32 -5.30 -4.01
N PRO A 232 -7.94 -6.15 -4.85
CA PRO A 232 -9.33 -5.99 -5.29
C PRO A 232 -10.37 -6.00 -4.16
N ASP A 233 -10.05 -6.64 -3.03
CA ASP A 233 -10.98 -6.84 -1.92
C ASP A 233 -10.70 -5.88 -0.74
N PHE A 234 -9.58 -5.16 -0.76
CA PHE A 234 -9.15 -4.28 0.33
C PHE A 234 -9.66 -2.85 0.13
N MET A 235 -10.48 -2.34 1.05
CA MET A 235 -10.99 -0.96 1.05
C MET A 235 -11.65 -0.49 -0.25
N LEU A 236 -12.16 -1.42 -1.09
CA LEU A 236 -12.75 -1.16 -2.40
C LEU A 236 -13.84 -0.07 -2.43
N ARG A 237 -14.58 0.05 -1.33
CA ARG A 237 -15.72 0.98 -1.16
C ARG A 237 -15.41 2.10 -0.15
N SER A 238 -14.14 2.29 0.18
CA SER A 238 -13.69 3.28 1.16
C SER A 238 -12.44 3.96 0.65
N ALA A 239 -12.62 4.91 -0.27
CA ALA A 239 -11.52 5.74 -0.78
C ALA A 239 -10.79 6.46 0.37
N ALA A 240 -11.53 6.98 1.34
CA ALA A 240 -10.95 7.69 2.49
C ALA A 240 -10.10 6.76 3.38
N GLY A 241 -10.57 5.54 3.65
CA GLY A 241 -9.78 4.55 4.40
C GLY A 241 -8.53 4.14 3.63
N PHE A 242 -8.66 3.90 2.32
CA PHE A 242 -7.52 3.55 1.47
C PHE A 242 -6.49 4.68 1.42
N ASP A 243 -6.94 5.93 1.37
CA ASP A 243 -6.10 7.12 1.41
C ASP A 243 -5.33 7.25 2.73
N GLN A 244 -5.99 7.02 3.87
CA GLN A 244 -5.34 7.01 5.19
C GLN A 244 -4.27 5.90 5.27
N PHE A 245 -4.60 4.70 4.78
CA PHE A 245 -3.65 3.60 4.69
C PHE A 245 -2.47 3.94 3.75
N ALA A 246 -2.72 4.55 2.60
CA ALA A 246 -1.69 4.96 1.65
C ALA A 246 -0.69 5.98 2.23
N ASP A 247 -1.16 6.89 3.10
CA ASP A 247 -0.29 7.83 3.81
C ASP A 247 0.72 7.09 4.71
N THR A 248 0.26 6.06 5.43
CA THR A 248 1.15 5.25 6.30
C THR A 248 2.23 4.50 5.53
N LEU A 249 1.93 4.00 4.32
CA LEU A 249 2.92 3.39 3.42
C LEU A 249 3.96 4.40 2.93
N THR A 250 3.49 5.61 2.57
CA THR A 250 4.37 6.68 2.10
C THR A 250 5.30 7.16 3.21
N GLU A 251 4.76 7.38 4.42
CA GLU A 251 5.53 7.74 5.61
C GLU A 251 6.60 6.69 5.91
N ALA A 252 6.24 5.39 5.84
CA ALA A 252 7.16 4.30 6.08
C ALA A 252 8.38 4.34 5.14
N LEU A 253 8.16 4.59 3.85
CA LEU A 253 9.24 4.71 2.87
C LEU A 253 10.19 5.86 3.20
N CYS A 254 9.66 7.00 3.66
CA CYS A 254 10.47 8.14 4.07
C CYS A 254 11.28 7.83 5.34
N LEU A 255 10.62 7.36 6.40
CA LEU A 255 11.24 7.03 7.68
C LEU A 255 12.40 6.04 7.52
N LEU A 256 12.21 5.04 6.65
CA LEU A 256 13.19 3.98 6.43
C LEU A 256 14.21 4.32 5.33
N GLY A 257 14.11 5.49 4.70
CA GLY A 257 14.99 5.93 3.60
C GLY A 257 14.83 5.13 2.31
N VAL A 258 13.73 4.39 2.17
CA VAL A 258 13.39 3.62 0.97
C VAL A 258 12.92 4.55 -0.16
N GLU A 259 12.37 5.73 0.16
CA GLU A 259 11.90 6.72 -0.82
C GLU A 259 12.95 7.12 -1.88
N ALA A 260 14.24 7.06 -1.50
CA ALA A 260 15.36 7.36 -2.39
C ALA A 260 15.50 6.32 -3.52
N ARG A 261 15.00 5.10 -3.31
CA ARG A 261 15.09 3.95 -4.21
C ARG A 261 13.75 3.63 -4.87
N GLN A 262 12.66 3.76 -4.13
CA GLN A 262 11.31 3.48 -4.61
C GLN A 262 10.34 4.60 -4.23
N GLN A 263 9.32 4.84 -5.05
CA GLN A 263 8.23 5.75 -4.75
C GLN A 263 6.89 5.10 -5.07
N LEU A 264 5.82 5.61 -4.47
CA LEU A 264 4.49 5.04 -4.56
C LEU A 264 3.56 5.93 -5.37
N VAL A 265 2.70 5.30 -6.17
CA VAL A 265 1.52 5.92 -6.74
C VAL A 265 0.33 5.03 -6.42
N PHE A 266 -0.76 5.63 -5.97
CA PHE A 266 -1.96 4.91 -5.56
C PHE A 266 -3.07 5.10 -6.58
N PHE A 267 -3.85 4.05 -6.79
CA PHE A 267 -5.04 4.07 -7.62
C PHE A 267 -6.22 3.48 -6.85
N HIS A 268 -7.40 4.09 -7.00
CA HIS A 268 -8.63 3.64 -6.36
C HIS A 268 -9.83 3.92 -7.28
N PRO A 269 -10.88 3.06 -7.35
CA PRO A 269 -12.04 3.30 -8.21
C PRO A 269 -12.73 4.65 -7.97
N GLU A 270 -12.71 5.09 -6.72
CA GLU A 270 -13.30 6.34 -6.26
C GLU A 270 -12.24 7.43 -5.96
N PHE A 271 -11.01 7.30 -6.48
CA PHE A 271 -9.96 8.29 -6.25
C PHE A 271 -10.44 9.72 -6.55
N THR A 272 -10.10 10.64 -5.66
CA THR A 272 -10.24 12.09 -5.81
C THR A 272 -8.98 12.80 -5.33
N PHE A 273 -8.59 13.88 -6.01
CA PHE A 273 -7.50 14.72 -5.52
C PHE A 273 -7.90 15.44 -4.22
N ARG A 274 -7.04 15.34 -3.19
CA ARG A 274 -7.29 15.91 -1.84
C ARG A 274 -7.45 17.44 -1.82
N ASP A 275 -6.83 18.13 -2.78
CA ASP A 275 -6.94 19.58 -2.96
C ASP A 275 -8.13 20.01 -3.84
N GLY A 276 -9.06 19.09 -4.09
CA GLY A 276 -10.40 19.40 -4.58
C GLY A 276 -10.43 19.89 -6.03
N LYS A 277 -11.35 20.83 -6.31
CA LYS A 277 -11.64 21.33 -7.67
C LYS A 277 -10.43 21.94 -8.36
N ASP A 278 -9.46 22.44 -7.60
CA ASP A 278 -8.26 23.09 -8.14
C ASP A 278 -7.34 22.11 -8.89
N ARG A 279 -7.35 20.81 -8.55
CA ARG A 279 -6.62 19.76 -9.30
C ARG A 279 -7.51 18.79 -10.06
N ALA A 280 -8.78 18.65 -9.68
CA ALA A 280 -9.71 17.77 -10.38
C ALA A 280 -10.20 18.34 -11.72
N GLY A 281 -10.00 19.64 -11.96
CA GLY A 281 -10.58 20.38 -13.07
C GLY A 281 -12.07 20.68 -12.83
N ALA A 282 -12.66 21.53 -13.67
CA ALA A 282 -14.06 21.96 -13.52
C ALA A 282 -15.07 20.81 -13.69
N ASP A 283 -14.69 19.71 -14.33
CA ASP A 283 -15.54 18.56 -14.64
C ASP A 283 -15.16 17.27 -13.88
N GLY A 284 -14.09 17.29 -13.06
CA GLY A 284 -13.64 16.13 -12.30
C GLY A 284 -12.99 15.01 -13.12
N THR A 285 -12.75 15.21 -14.43
CA THR A 285 -12.19 14.20 -15.32
C THR A 285 -10.74 13.85 -14.99
N ALA A 286 -9.95 14.79 -14.44
CA ALA A 286 -8.56 14.55 -14.06
C ALA A 286 -8.41 13.40 -13.04
N ASN A 287 -9.44 13.17 -12.20
CA ASN A 287 -9.45 12.04 -11.27
C ASN A 287 -9.29 10.69 -11.99
N TYR A 288 -9.75 10.55 -13.23
CA TYR A 288 -9.65 9.31 -14.01
C TYR A 288 -8.23 8.97 -14.46
N ALA A 289 -7.27 9.88 -14.30
CA ALA A 289 -5.85 9.55 -14.41
C ALA A 289 -5.38 8.66 -13.25
N ARG A 290 -6.12 8.64 -12.13
CA ARG A 290 -5.85 7.82 -10.93
C ARG A 290 -7.00 6.91 -10.50
N ARG A 291 -8.15 6.97 -11.18
CA ARG A 291 -9.19 5.96 -11.02
C ARG A 291 -8.85 4.69 -11.76
N SER A 292 -9.00 3.58 -11.07
CA SER A 292 -8.65 2.23 -11.53
C SER A 292 -9.81 1.27 -11.27
N PRO A 293 -9.82 0.09 -11.91
CA PRO A 293 -10.83 -0.93 -11.65
C PRO A 293 -10.86 -1.40 -10.18
N TRP A 294 -9.70 -1.43 -9.55
CA TRP A 294 -9.45 -1.95 -8.20
C TRP A 294 -8.54 -1.00 -7.42
N PRO A 295 -8.55 -1.04 -6.07
CA PRO A 295 -7.49 -0.44 -5.28
C PRO A 295 -6.15 -1.07 -5.65
N MET A 296 -5.14 -0.23 -5.90
CA MET A 296 -3.82 -0.67 -6.35
C MET A 296 -2.72 0.22 -5.78
N ILE A 297 -1.58 -0.40 -5.48
CA ILE A 297 -0.36 0.25 -5.01
C ILE A 297 0.71 0.04 -6.08
N ASN A 298 1.16 1.12 -6.69
CA ASN A 298 2.17 1.08 -7.75
C ASN A 298 3.53 1.47 -7.18
N LEU A 299 4.44 0.50 -7.14
CA LEU A 299 5.83 0.68 -6.72
C LEU A 299 6.68 0.98 -7.95
N LEU A 300 7.30 2.15 -7.93
CA LEU A 300 8.15 2.65 -9.00
C LEU A 300 9.58 2.84 -8.49
N ARG A 301 10.59 2.57 -9.33
CA ARG A 301 11.97 2.91 -8.99
C ARG A 301 12.19 4.42 -9.09
N THR A 302 12.53 5.06 -7.97
CA THR A 302 12.85 6.49 -7.91
C THR A 302 13.96 6.90 -8.89
N PRO A 303 15.06 6.14 -9.06
CA PRO A 303 16.06 6.44 -10.08
C PRO A 303 15.52 6.46 -11.51
N GLN A 304 14.65 5.52 -11.89
CA GLN A 304 14.07 5.45 -13.24
C GLN A 304 13.08 6.60 -13.49
N VAL A 305 12.23 6.92 -12.50
CA VAL A 305 11.32 8.07 -12.58
C VAL A 305 12.11 9.37 -12.73
N ARG A 306 13.16 9.56 -11.91
CA ARG A 306 14.04 10.74 -12.01
C ARG A 306 14.74 10.82 -13.36
N ALA A 307 15.21 9.69 -13.90
CA ALA A 307 15.83 9.65 -15.22
C ALA A 307 14.85 10.07 -16.32
N ALA A 308 13.61 9.56 -16.28
CA ALA A 308 12.56 9.92 -17.23
C ALA A 308 12.12 11.40 -17.11
N GLN A 309 12.09 11.95 -15.90
CA GLN A 309 11.69 13.33 -15.65
C GLN A 309 12.71 14.37 -16.12
N LYS A 310 14.00 14.02 -16.28
CA LYS A 310 15.04 14.97 -16.71
C LYS A 310 14.74 15.68 -18.03
N GLY A 311 13.94 15.07 -18.90
CA GLY A 311 13.54 15.64 -20.20
C GLY A 311 12.19 16.36 -20.20
N LEU A 312 11.47 16.42 -19.07
CA LEU A 312 10.10 16.93 -19.01
C LEU A 312 10.03 18.22 -18.18
N PRO A 313 9.24 19.24 -18.62
CA PRO A 313 8.94 20.39 -17.78
C PRO A 313 8.26 19.95 -16.48
N THR A 314 8.63 20.55 -15.36
CA THR A 314 8.03 20.27 -14.05
C THR A 314 6.52 20.53 -14.10
N GLY A 315 5.72 19.60 -13.59
CA GLY A 315 4.24 19.72 -13.55
C GLY A 315 3.52 19.31 -14.84
N SER A 316 4.22 19.19 -15.98
CA SER A 316 3.60 18.89 -17.28
C SER A 316 2.78 17.61 -17.32
N VAL A 317 3.15 16.59 -16.54
CA VAL A 317 2.41 15.32 -16.46
C VAL A 317 0.97 15.54 -15.99
N TYR A 318 0.75 16.42 -15.01
CA TYR A 318 -0.60 16.68 -14.50
C TYR A 318 -1.47 17.40 -15.52
N GLU A 319 -0.94 18.45 -16.16
CA GLU A 319 -1.64 19.21 -17.19
C GLU A 319 -1.99 18.35 -18.42
N VAL A 320 -1.06 17.47 -18.83
CA VAL A 320 -1.29 16.51 -19.91
C VAL A 320 -2.37 15.51 -19.53
N ASN A 321 -2.33 14.98 -18.30
CA ASN A 321 -3.33 14.04 -17.81
C ASN A 321 -4.72 14.67 -17.75
N GLU A 322 -4.83 15.88 -17.19
CA GLU A 322 -6.09 16.62 -17.14
C GLU A 322 -6.66 16.84 -18.55
N ARG A 323 -5.84 17.35 -19.49
CA ARG A 323 -6.25 17.57 -20.89
C ARG A 323 -6.71 16.27 -21.56
N ASN A 324 -5.94 15.20 -21.39
CA ASN A 324 -6.22 13.92 -22.03
C ASN A 324 -7.52 13.31 -21.49
N MET A 325 -7.74 13.35 -20.17
CA MET A 325 -8.99 12.88 -19.57
C MET A 325 -10.18 13.74 -19.99
N ALA A 326 -10.05 15.07 -19.95
CA ALA A 326 -11.10 16.00 -20.36
C ALA A 326 -11.53 15.77 -21.83
N SER A 327 -10.59 15.45 -22.72
CA SER A 327 -10.90 15.16 -24.12
C SER A 327 -11.79 13.93 -24.31
N VAL A 328 -11.82 12.99 -23.35
CA VAL A 328 -12.70 11.81 -23.33
C VAL A 328 -14.08 12.14 -22.80
N GLY A 329 -14.16 13.05 -21.83
CA GLY A 329 -15.40 13.48 -21.20
C GLY A 329 -15.85 12.53 -20.08
N LEU A 330 -16.45 13.14 -19.05
CA LEU A 330 -16.79 12.47 -17.79
C LEU A 330 -17.68 11.23 -17.98
N ASP A 331 -18.76 11.35 -18.75
CA ASP A 331 -19.72 10.25 -18.94
C ASP A 331 -19.08 9.02 -19.61
N THR A 332 -18.19 9.26 -20.57
CA THR A 332 -17.48 8.17 -21.24
C THR A 332 -16.47 7.53 -20.30
N LEU A 333 -15.70 8.33 -19.54
CA LEU A 333 -14.76 7.83 -18.54
C LEU A 333 -15.45 6.98 -17.46
N ASP A 334 -16.56 7.49 -16.93
CA ASP A 334 -17.38 6.81 -15.92
C ASP A 334 -17.94 5.48 -16.47
N TRP A 335 -18.51 5.52 -17.69
CA TRP A 335 -19.00 4.31 -18.36
C TRP A 335 -17.88 3.27 -18.59
N MET A 336 -16.71 3.67 -19.10
CA MET A 336 -15.61 2.74 -19.37
C MET A 336 -15.12 2.04 -18.09
N LEU A 337 -15.05 2.78 -16.97
CA LEU A 337 -14.64 2.23 -15.70
C LEU A 337 -15.66 1.21 -15.16
N ARG A 338 -16.95 1.54 -15.22
CA ARG A 338 -18.04 0.62 -14.78
C ARG A 338 -18.23 -0.57 -15.70
N ALA A 339 -18.13 -0.37 -17.01
CA ALA A 339 -18.26 -1.44 -17.99
C ALA A 339 -16.98 -2.29 -18.12
N GLN A 340 -15.87 -1.80 -17.55
CA GLN A 340 -14.52 -2.38 -17.69
C GLN A 340 -14.13 -2.57 -19.18
N ASP A 341 -14.52 -1.61 -20.00
CA ASP A 341 -14.33 -1.59 -21.46
C ASP A 341 -13.72 -0.26 -21.89
N TRP A 342 -12.44 -0.31 -22.27
CA TRP A 342 -11.68 0.83 -22.78
C TRP A 342 -11.51 0.82 -24.31
N SER A 343 -12.27 -0.01 -25.04
CA SER A 343 -12.18 -0.15 -26.50
C SER A 343 -12.44 1.15 -27.28
N ARG A 344 -13.11 2.12 -26.64
CA ARG A 344 -13.38 3.43 -27.23
C ARG A 344 -12.13 4.31 -27.33
N LEU A 345 -11.11 4.09 -26.49
CA LEU A 345 -9.88 4.88 -26.51
C LEU A 345 -9.09 4.62 -27.81
N TYR A 346 -8.97 3.36 -28.22
CA TYR A 346 -8.24 2.98 -29.45
C TYR A 346 -8.91 3.43 -30.76
N ARG A 347 -10.19 3.81 -30.73
CA ARG A 347 -10.96 4.18 -31.93
C ARG A 347 -10.89 5.67 -32.26
N ARG A 348 -10.24 6.48 -31.42
CA ARG A 348 -10.14 7.92 -31.62
C ARG A 348 -8.86 8.25 -32.39
N ALA A 349 -9.02 8.92 -33.53
CA ALA A 349 -7.91 9.34 -34.40
C ALA A 349 -6.94 10.31 -33.70
N ASP A 350 -7.46 11.10 -32.75
CA ASP A 350 -6.76 12.20 -32.10
C ASP A 350 -5.56 11.76 -31.21
N PHE A 351 -5.55 10.53 -30.70
CA PHE A 351 -4.50 10.03 -29.81
C PHE A 351 -3.29 9.43 -30.53
N ILE A 352 -3.40 9.09 -31.81
CA ILE A 352 -2.30 8.54 -32.60
C ILE A 352 -1.20 9.60 -32.87
N GLU A 353 -1.56 10.89 -32.89
CA GLU A 353 -0.60 11.98 -33.10
C GLU A 353 0.18 12.40 -31.84
N HIS A 354 -0.42 12.29 -30.65
CA HIS A 354 0.14 12.84 -29.40
C HIS A 354 0.99 11.84 -28.60
N ALA A 355 0.96 10.55 -28.93
CA ALA A 355 1.76 9.50 -28.28
C ALA A 355 3.21 9.38 -28.82
N ARG A 356 3.59 10.20 -29.82
CA ARG A 356 4.99 10.30 -30.24
C ARG A 356 5.69 11.32 -29.34
N PRO A 357 6.79 10.96 -28.64
CA PRO A 357 7.62 11.98 -28.03
C PRO A 357 8.07 12.96 -29.13
N PRO A 358 8.19 14.27 -28.83
CA PRO A 358 8.78 15.20 -29.78
C PRO A 358 10.17 14.70 -30.17
N ASN A 359 10.43 14.65 -31.48
CA ASN A 359 11.70 14.20 -32.07
C ASN A 359 12.92 14.86 -31.44
#